data_AF-A0A2G9P4L0-F1
#
_entry.id   AF-A0A2G9P4L0-F1
#
_cell.length_a   1.000
_cell.length_b   1.000
_cell.length_c   1.000
_cell.angle_alpha   90.00
_cell.angle_beta   90.00
_cell.angle_gamma   90.00
#
_symmetry.space_group_name_H-M   'P 1'
#
loop_
_entity.id
_entity.type
_entity.pdbx_description
1 polymer ?
#
loop_
_entity_poly.entity_id
_entity_poly.type
_entity_poly.pdbx_seq_one_letter_code
_entity_poly.pdbx_strand_id
1 'polypeptide(L)'
;MVDKEIVIKTIKKMLDSGIDDSVILTTLSDLGLSEEESKELMDSAKGNTEEPEDEFAEAEIPEKETETQEIDDETNVDSNNYNIDSVIKKTSAKIKKHLDEKESSDSLREQSTHLKLEEQDGKLEEINDKMDSLHGKIASGDLTQLIKKISLIEKDVNEIKKDFKESNAKVNAMHDIMKKILETNRKILTKK
;
A
#
# COMPACT_ATOMS: atom_id res chain seq x y z
N MET A 1 18.70 -0.07 7.51
CA MET A 1 18.51 -0.01 6.05
C MET A 1 18.24 -1.42 5.58
N VAL A 2 17.20 -1.62 4.77
CA VAL A 2 16.87 -2.92 4.20
C VAL A 2 17.79 -3.16 3.00
N ASP A 3 18.38 -4.35 2.87
CA ASP A 3 19.28 -4.64 1.76
C ASP A 3 18.52 -4.70 0.43
N LYS A 4 18.92 -3.86 -0.52
CA LYS A 4 18.28 -3.75 -1.86
C LYS A 4 18.21 -5.10 -2.59
N GLU A 5 19.22 -5.95 -2.45
CA GLU A 5 19.24 -7.30 -3.06
C GLU A 5 18.12 -8.22 -2.55
N ILE A 6 17.79 -8.13 -1.26
CA ILE A 6 16.74 -8.96 -0.64
C ILE A 6 15.37 -8.52 -1.16
N VAL A 7 15.17 -7.21 -1.33
CA VAL A 7 13.93 -6.64 -1.87
C VAL A 7 13.74 -7.07 -3.33
N ILE A 8 14.76 -6.95 -4.17
CA ILE A 8 14.72 -7.38 -5.58
C ILE A 8 14.40 -8.88 -5.69
N LYS A 9 15.05 -9.72 -4.88
CA LYS A 9 14.79 -11.18 -4.88
C LYS A 9 13.36 -11.51 -4.46
N THR A 10 12.78 -10.70 -3.58
CA THR A 10 11.40 -10.86 -3.12
C THR A 10 10.41 -10.43 -4.21
N ILE A 11 10.62 -9.27 -4.83
CA ILE A 11 9.82 -8.80 -5.98
C ILE A 11 9.84 -9.84 -7.10
N LYS A 12 11.01 -10.40 -7.42
CA LYS A 12 11.13 -11.45 -8.45
C LYS A 12 10.29 -12.69 -8.14
N LYS A 13 10.29 -13.15 -6.88
CA LYS A 13 9.41 -14.26 -6.46
C LYS A 13 7.92 -13.90 -6.54
N MET A 14 7.55 -12.66 -6.26
CA MET A 14 6.17 -12.19 -6.36
C MET A 14 5.70 -12.18 -7.82
N LEU A 15 6.54 -11.68 -8.73
CA LEU A 15 6.29 -11.72 -10.18
C LEU A 15 6.22 -13.16 -10.71
N ASP A 16 7.14 -14.04 -10.31
CA ASP A 16 7.12 -15.47 -10.68
C ASP A 16 5.86 -16.19 -10.19
N SER A 17 5.24 -15.68 -9.12
CA SER A 17 3.99 -16.21 -8.55
C SER A 17 2.74 -15.65 -9.22
N GLY A 18 2.89 -14.77 -10.21
CA GLY A 18 1.78 -14.12 -10.92
C GLY A 18 1.06 -13.07 -10.10
N ILE A 19 1.74 -12.42 -9.15
CA ILE A 19 1.19 -11.28 -8.41
C ILE A 19 1.26 -10.03 -9.28
N ASP A 20 0.16 -9.27 -9.32
CA ASP A 20 0.06 -8.04 -10.10
C ASP A 20 1.00 -6.93 -9.60
N ASP A 21 1.54 -6.16 -10.54
CA ASP A 21 2.44 -5.02 -10.31
C ASP A 21 1.90 -3.99 -9.31
N SER A 22 0.59 -3.73 -9.34
CA SER A 22 -0.07 -2.76 -8.44
C SER A 22 -0.02 -3.20 -6.98
N VAL A 23 -0.12 -4.51 -6.74
CA VAL A 23 -0.05 -5.10 -5.39
C VAL A 23 1.37 -5.01 -4.85
N ILE A 24 2.36 -5.23 -5.71
CA ILE A 24 3.78 -5.11 -5.36
C ILE A 24 4.12 -3.66 -4.99
N LEU A 25 3.66 -2.68 -5.78
CA LEU A 25 3.87 -1.25 -5.49
C LEU A 25 3.22 -0.82 -4.16
N THR A 26 2.01 -1.30 -3.88
CA THR A 26 1.34 -1.03 -2.60
C THR A 26 2.14 -1.60 -1.44
N THR A 27 2.65 -2.83 -1.59
CA THR A 27 3.47 -3.50 -0.56
C THR A 27 4.80 -2.77 -0.32
N LEU A 28 5.42 -2.22 -1.36
CA LEU A 28 6.65 -1.43 -1.24
C LEU A 28 6.41 -0.06 -0.59
N SER A 29 5.27 0.58 -0.90
CA SER A 29 4.83 1.83 -0.26
C SER A 29 4.54 1.62 1.25
N ASP A 30 3.92 0.49 1.61
CA ASP A 30 3.69 0.10 3.01
C ASP A 30 5.00 -0.12 3.80
N LEU A 31 6.09 -0.45 3.09
CA LEU A 31 7.45 -0.55 3.67
C LEU A 31 8.15 0.82 3.78
N GLY A 32 7.49 1.90 3.37
CA GLY A 32 7.98 3.28 3.44
C GLY A 32 8.94 3.66 2.31
N LEU A 33 8.94 2.93 1.20
CA LEU A 33 9.70 3.30 0.00
C LEU A 33 8.93 4.35 -0.80
N SER A 34 9.64 5.27 -1.44
CA SER A 34 8.99 6.22 -2.34
C SER A 34 8.47 5.50 -3.59
N GLU A 35 7.52 6.13 -4.28
CA GLU A 35 6.95 5.58 -5.53
C GLU A 35 8.01 5.46 -6.63
N GLU A 36 9.02 6.34 -6.62
CA GLU A 36 10.17 6.36 -7.53
C GLU A 36 11.12 5.19 -7.24
N GLU A 37 11.52 5.00 -5.97
CA GLU A 37 12.37 3.88 -5.55
C GLU A 37 11.70 2.52 -5.81
N SER A 38 10.37 2.46 -5.65
CA SER A 38 9.58 1.24 -5.88
C SER A 38 9.56 0.85 -7.36
N LYS A 39 9.52 1.84 -8.27
CA LYS A 39 9.62 1.60 -9.72
C LYS A 39 11.02 1.13 -10.12
N GLU A 40 12.07 1.78 -9.62
CA GLU A 40 13.46 1.40 -9.91
C GLU A 40 13.76 -0.07 -9.51
N LEU A 41 13.26 -0.50 -8.35
CA LEU A 41 13.41 -1.88 -7.88
C LEU A 41 12.57 -2.87 -8.69
N MET A 42 11.40 -2.46 -9.17
CA MET A 42 10.55 -3.26 -10.07
C MET A 42 11.19 -3.48 -11.43
N ASP A 43 11.77 -2.44 -12.02
CA ASP A 43 12.44 -2.52 -13.33
C ASP A 43 13.71 -3.38 -13.24
N SER A 44 14.47 -3.20 -12.15
CA SER A 44 15.61 -4.06 -11.80
C SER A 44 15.20 -5.54 -11.64
N ALA A 45 14.04 -5.81 -11.04
CA ALA A 45 13.53 -7.17 -10.83
C ALA A 45 13.00 -7.82 -12.12
N LYS A 46 12.41 -7.03 -13.02
CA LYS A 46 11.91 -7.46 -14.34
C LYS A 46 13.03 -7.71 -15.36
N GLY A 47 14.27 -7.32 -15.04
CA GLY A 47 15.41 -7.49 -15.92
C GLY A 47 15.51 -6.43 -17.01
N ASN A 48 14.74 -5.34 -16.89
CA ASN A 48 14.94 -4.13 -17.68
C ASN A 48 16.04 -3.31 -17.00
N THR A 49 17.28 -3.78 -17.12
CA THR A 49 18.44 -2.98 -16.77
C THR A 49 18.71 -2.06 -17.95
N GLU A 50 17.90 -1.01 -18.09
CA GLU A 50 18.41 0.21 -18.73
C GLU A 50 19.39 0.80 -17.70
N GLU A 51 20.68 0.67 -18.00
CA GLU A 51 21.71 1.44 -17.30
C GLU A 51 21.27 2.91 -17.34
N PRO A 52 21.10 3.59 -16.19
CA PRO A 52 20.82 5.00 -16.21
C PRO A 52 22.08 5.69 -16.75
N GLU A 53 21.99 6.18 -17.99
CA GLU A 53 22.92 7.15 -18.51
C GLU A 53 22.83 8.39 -17.60
N ASP A 54 23.96 8.71 -16.96
CA ASP A 54 24.20 9.96 -16.25
C ASP A 54 23.98 11.16 -17.20
N GLU A 55 22.77 11.67 -17.29
CA GLU A 55 22.51 13.02 -17.79
C GLU A 55 22.32 13.98 -16.60
N PHE A 56 23.46 14.55 -16.20
CA PHE A 56 23.50 15.87 -15.60
C PHE A 56 22.80 16.87 -16.52
N ALA A 57 21.62 17.33 -16.13
CA ALA A 57 21.02 18.54 -16.69
C ALA A 57 20.49 19.41 -15.53
N GLU A 58 21.32 20.38 -15.16
CA GLU A 58 20.89 21.63 -14.55
C GLU A 58 19.77 22.26 -15.40
N ALA A 59 18.61 22.54 -14.80
CA ALA A 59 17.71 23.58 -15.31
C ALA A 59 16.68 24.02 -14.23
N GLU A 60 16.99 25.17 -13.64
CA GLU A 60 16.07 26.28 -13.37
C GLU A 60 14.77 26.01 -12.57
N ILE A 61 14.88 26.37 -11.29
CA ILE A 61 13.76 26.83 -10.46
C ILE A 61 13.19 28.12 -11.09
N PRO A 62 11.89 28.20 -11.43
CA PRO A 62 11.27 29.48 -11.72
C PRO A 62 10.94 30.17 -10.40
N GLU A 63 11.82 31.07 -9.99
CA GLU A 63 11.45 32.13 -9.06
C GLU A 63 10.40 33.05 -9.71
N LYS A 64 9.47 33.53 -8.86
CA LYS A 64 8.92 34.90 -8.88
C LYS A 64 7.67 35.14 -9.74
N GLU A 65 6.57 35.39 -9.04
CA GLU A 65 5.75 36.61 -9.22
C GLU A 65 4.90 36.84 -7.96
N THR A 66 5.48 37.53 -6.97
CA THR A 66 4.71 38.22 -5.92
C THR A 66 4.18 39.51 -6.52
N GLU A 67 2.90 39.47 -6.91
CA GLU A 67 2.12 40.63 -7.34
C GLU A 67 1.93 41.56 -6.13
N THR A 68 2.84 42.52 -6.00
CA THR A 68 2.74 43.61 -5.03
C THR A 68 1.91 44.69 -5.71
N GLN A 69 0.64 44.79 -5.34
CA GLN A 69 -0.19 45.92 -5.73
C GLN A 69 0.36 47.19 -5.08
N GLU A 70 0.99 48.03 -5.88
CA GLU A 70 1.21 49.44 -5.60
C GLU A 70 -0.16 50.10 -5.39
N ILE A 71 -0.44 50.47 -4.14
CA ILE A 71 -1.50 51.42 -3.83
C ILE A 71 -0.89 52.80 -4.06
N ASP A 72 -1.17 53.38 -5.23
CA ASP A 72 -1.10 54.81 -5.47
C ASP A 72 -2.08 55.50 -4.52
N ASP A 73 -1.57 56.00 -3.40
CA ASP A 73 -2.27 56.93 -2.50
C ASP A 73 -1.58 58.31 -2.59
N GLU A 74 -1.67 58.93 -3.77
CA GLU A 74 -1.53 60.39 -3.89
C GLU A 74 -2.72 61.06 -3.17
N THR A 75 -2.57 61.25 -1.86
CA THR A 75 -3.44 62.12 -1.09
C THR A 75 -3.06 63.58 -1.35
N ASN A 76 -3.66 64.15 -2.40
CA ASN A 76 -3.76 65.57 -2.61
C ASN A 76 -4.57 66.20 -1.45
N VAL A 77 -3.88 66.81 -0.49
CA VAL A 77 -4.47 67.51 0.65
C VAL A 77 -4.94 68.89 0.19
N ASP A 78 -6.11 68.92 -0.45
CA ASP A 78 -6.80 70.18 -0.72
C ASP A 78 -7.61 70.59 0.51
N SER A 79 -7.21 71.72 1.08
CA SER A 79 -7.77 72.29 2.30
C SER A 79 -9.18 72.80 2.06
N ASN A 80 -10.18 71.96 2.31
CA ASN A 80 -11.58 72.38 2.46
C ASN A 80 -12.28 71.60 3.57
N ASN A 81 -12.39 72.24 4.74
CA ASN A 81 -13.40 72.04 5.79
C ASN A 81 -14.03 70.63 5.86
N TYR A 82 -13.25 69.66 6.32
CA TYR A 82 -13.70 68.28 6.51
C TYR A 82 -14.66 68.18 7.70
N ASN A 83 -15.86 67.69 7.42
CA ASN A 83 -16.84 67.29 8.42
C ASN A 83 -16.35 65.98 9.09
N ILE A 84 -15.43 66.11 10.04
CA ILE A 84 -14.75 65.03 10.79
C ILE A 84 -15.76 64.01 11.37
N ASP A 85 -16.93 64.49 11.82
CA ASP A 85 -18.00 63.64 12.35
C ASP A 85 -18.53 62.64 11.32
N SER A 86 -18.55 63.01 10.04
CA SER A 86 -19.00 62.11 8.96
C SER A 86 -17.98 61.01 8.68
N VAL A 87 -16.68 61.31 8.80
CA VAL A 87 -15.60 60.33 8.61
C VAL A 87 -15.57 59.35 9.77
N ILE A 88 -15.70 59.83 11.01
CA ILE A 88 -15.78 59.01 12.23
C ILE A 88 -17.00 58.09 12.20
N LYS A 89 -18.17 58.60 11.79
CA LYS A 89 -19.38 57.77 11.64
C LYS A 89 -19.24 56.69 10.56
N LYS A 90 -18.57 57.00 9.43
CA LYS A 90 -18.30 56.01 8.37
C LYS A 90 -17.29 54.96 8.81
N THR A 91 -16.23 55.35 9.52
CA THR A 91 -15.24 54.39 10.04
C THR A 91 -15.81 53.52 11.14
N SER A 92 -16.60 54.07 12.07
CA SER A 92 -17.23 53.26 13.13
C SER A 92 -18.27 52.29 12.58
N ALA A 93 -19.07 52.70 11.58
CA ALA A 93 -19.99 51.80 10.88
C ALA A 93 -19.26 50.68 10.13
N LYS A 94 -18.13 50.97 9.48
CA LYS A 94 -17.30 49.98 8.79
C LYS A 94 -16.66 48.99 9.77
N ILE A 95 -16.14 49.46 10.91
CA ILE A 95 -15.59 48.60 11.97
C ILE A 95 -16.69 47.69 12.53
N LYS A 96 -17.87 48.24 12.82
CA LYS A 96 -19.00 47.45 13.32
C LYS A 96 -19.39 46.36 12.32
N LYS A 97 -19.51 46.71 11.03
CA LYS A 97 -19.82 45.74 9.98
C LYS A 97 -18.78 44.61 9.91
N HIS A 98 -17.48 44.92 9.99
CA HIS A 98 -16.43 43.91 10.01
C HIS A 98 -16.45 43.04 11.27
N LEU A 99 -16.85 43.61 12.43
CA LEU A 99 -17.03 42.85 13.67
C LEU A 99 -18.19 41.85 13.53
N ASP A 100 -19.33 42.30 13.02
CA ASP A 100 -20.51 41.45 12.79
C ASP A 100 -20.21 40.36 11.73
N GLU A 101 -19.51 40.71 10.64
CA GLU A 101 -19.06 39.75 9.61
C GLU A 101 -18.08 38.71 10.17
N LYS A 102 -17.15 39.14 11.04
CA LYS A 102 -16.19 38.24 11.68
C LYS A 102 -16.86 37.30 12.65
N GLU A 103 -17.76 37.79 13.50
CA GLU A 103 -18.51 36.96 14.45
C GLU A 103 -19.34 35.90 13.72
N SER A 104 -20.01 36.27 12.62
CA SER A 104 -20.72 35.32 11.77
C SER A 104 -19.78 34.30 11.11
N SER A 105 -18.60 34.73 10.65
CA SER A 105 -17.61 33.84 10.05
C SER A 105 -17.04 32.84 11.08
N ASP A 106 -16.74 33.31 12.29
CA ASP A 106 -16.21 32.47 13.36
C ASP A 106 -17.26 31.43 13.81
N SER A 107 -18.53 31.83 13.92
CA SER A 107 -19.64 30.91 14.21
C SER A 107 -19.81 29.81 13.14
N LEU A 108 -19.73 30.17 11.85
CA LEU A 108 -19.79 29.18 10.75
C LEU A 108 -18.60 28.24 10.77
N ARG A 109 -17.41 28.75 11.10
CA ARG A 109 -16.21 27.94 11.22
C ARG A 109 -16.32 26.96 12.38
N GLU A 110 -16.80 27.37 13.54
CA GLU A 110 -17.05 26.50 14.69
C GLU A 110 -18.05 25.39 14.34
N GLN A 111 -19.18 25.74 13.70
CA GLN A 111 -20.16 24.75 13.24
C GLN A 111 -19.56 23.75 12.24
N SER A 112 -18.75 24.23 11.30
CA SER A 112 -18.05 23.37 10.34
C SER A 112 -17.07 22.43 11.03
N THR A 113 -16.35 22.90 12.06
CA THR A 113 -15.46 22.04 12.84
C THR A 113 -16.21 20.99 13.63
N HIS A 114 -17.36 21.33 14.23
CA HIS A 114 -18.19 20.36 14.95
C HIS A 114 -18.74 19.27 14.03
N LEU A 115 -19.25 19.62 12.84
CA LEU A 115 -19.72 18.65 11.86
C LEU A 115 -18.61 17.69 11.41
N LYS A 116 -17.38 18.20 11.21
CA LYS A 116 -16.23 17.36 10.85
C LYS A 116 -15.84 16.41 11.98
N LEU A 117 -15.91 16.85 13.23
CA LEU A 117 -15.63 16.00 14.39
C LEU A 117 -16.69 14.92 14.55
N GLU A 118 -17.98 15.26 14.39
CA GLU A 118 -19.08 14.30 14.44
C GLU A 118 -18.97 13.25 13.31
N GLU A 119 -18.57 13.65 12.11
CA GLU A 119 -18.29 12.71 11.01
C GLU A 119 -17.11 11.79 11.34
N GLN A 120 -16.05 12.31 11.97
CA GLN A 120 -14.91 11.52 12.41
C GLN A 120 -15.29 10.53 13.51
N ASP A 121 -16.10 10.94 14.48
CA ASP A 121 -16.60 10.06 15.54
C ASP A 121 -17.43 8.92 14.95
N GLY A 122 -18.32 9.21 13.99
CA GLY A 122 -19.08 8.18 13.28
C GLY A 122 -18.19 7.19 12.51
N LYS A 123 -17.11 7.68 11.87
CA LYS A 123 -16.12 6.79 11.20
C LYS A 123 -15.37 5.91 12.20
N LEU A 124 -15.04 6.44 13.39
CA LEU A 124 -14.38 5.66 14.44
C LEU A 124 -15.30 4.58 15.01
N GLU A 125 -16.58 4.87 15.17
CA GLU A 125 -17.58 3.87 15.59
C GLU A 125 -17.71 2.75 14.53
N GLU A 126 -17.80 3.10 13.24
CA GLU A 126 -17.84 2.10 12.16
C GLU A 126 -16.57 1.23 12.11
N ILE A 127 -15.40 1.82 12.35
CA ILE A 127 -14.13 1.07 12.44
C ILE A 127 -14.16 0.11 13.62
N ASN A 128 -14.63 0.56 14.78
CA ASN A 128 -14.75 -0.30 15.97
C ASN A 128 -15.72 -1.47 15.74
N ASP A 129 -16.89 -1.22 15.14
CA ASP A 129 -17.86 -2.26 14.80
C ASP A 129 -17.27 -3.31 13.83
N LYS A 130 -16.51 -2.85 12.83
CA LYS A 130 -15.79 -3.75 11.90
C LYS A 130 -14.71 -4.55 12.62
N MET A 131 -13.99 -3.93 13.55
CA MET A 131 -12.96 -4.59 14.34
C MET A 131 -13.55 -5.66 15.27
N ASP A 132 -14.68 -5.38 15.92
CA ASP A 132 -15.40 -6.33 16.75
C ASP A 132 -15.98 -7.49 15.91
N SER A 133 -16.48 -7.21 14.70
CA SER A 133 -16.90 -8.26 13.76
C SER A 133 -15.74 -9.17 13.36
N LEU A 134 -14.55 -8.60 13.10
CA LEU A 134 -13.34 -9.37 12.80
C LEU A 134 -12.90 -10.21 13.99
N HIS A 135 -12.84 -9.64 15.19
CA HIS A 135 -12.52 -10.38 16.41
C HIS A 135 -13.54 -11.47 16.69
N GLY A 136 -14.83 -11.21 16.44
CA GLY A 136 -15.89 -12.20 16.51
C GLY A 136 -15.69 -13.36 15.53
N LYS A 137 -15.29 -13.09 14.28
CA LYS A 137 -14.98 -14.12 13.26
C LYS A 137 -13.72 -14.93 13.57
N ILE A 138 -12.70 -14.28 14.14
CA ILE A 138 -11.48 -14.95 14.59
C ILE A 138 -11.79 -15.85 15.80
N ALA A 139 -12.57 -15.34 16.75
CA ALA A 139 -12.95 -16.04 17.97
C ALA A 139 -14.01 -17.14 17.74
N SER A 140 -14.90 -16.99 16.75
CA SER A 140 -15.94 -17.97 16.42
C SER A 140 -15.40 -19.30 15.89
N GLY A 141 -14.08 -19.42 15.78
CA GLY A 141 -13.42 -20.70 15.64
C GLY A 141 -13.34 -21.21 14.21
N ASP A 142 -13.64 -20.38 13.21
CA ASP A 142 -13.37 -20.73 11.80
C ASP A 142 -11.87 -21.00 11.60
N LEU A 143 -11.01 -20.15 12.18
CA LEU A 143 -9.56 -20.38 12.18
C LEU A 143 -9.17 -21.68 12.89
N THR A 144 -9.78 -21.97 14.05
CA THR A 144 -9.52 -23.20 14.81
C THR A 144 -9.99 -24.45 14.05
N GLN A 145 -11.12 -24.37 13.35
CA GLN A 145 -11.61 -25.44 12.49
C GLN A 145 -10.70 -25.64 11.27
N LEU A 146 -10.20 -24.56 10.69
CA LEU A 146 -9.28 -24.58 9.56
C LEU A 146 -7.93 -25.20 9.97
N ILE A 147 -7.40 -24.85 11.14
CA ILE A 147 -6.20 -25.47 11.73
C ILE A 147 -6.40 -26.98 11.94
N LYS A 148 -7.55 -27.40 12.47
CA LYS A 148 -7.87 -28.83 12.64
C LYS A 148 -7.94 -29.57 11.29
N LYS A 149 -8.57 -28.96 10.27
CA LYS A 149 -8.63 -29.52 8.91
C LYS A 149 -7.24 -29.62 8.28
N ILE A 150 -6.39 -28.61 8.44
CA ILE A 150 -4.99 -28.64 7.97
C ILE A 150 -4.24 -29.80 8.64
N SER A 151 -4.35 -29.94 9.96
CA SER A 151 -3.69 -31.03 10.70
C SER A 151 -4.15 -32.43 10.25
N LEU A 152 -5.44 -32.60 9.92
CA LEU A 152 -5.95 -33.85 9.33
C LEU A 152 -5.36 -34.10 7.93
N ILE A 153 -5.34 -33.08 7.06
CA ILE A 153 -4.76 -33.20 5.71
C ILE A 153 -3.27 -33.54 5.78
N GLU A 154 -2.51 -32.93 6.69
CA GLU A 154 -1.09 -33.25 6.89
C GLU A 154 -0.89 -34.72 7.29
N LYS A 155 -1.76 -35.24 8.16
CA LYS A 155 -1.74 -36.66 8.54
C LYS A 155 -2.00 -37.55 7.33
N ASP A 156 -3.04 -37.27 6.56
CA ASP A 156 -3.40 -38.04 5.37
C ASP A 156 -2.29 -38.00 4.29
N VAL A 157 -1.67 -36.83 4.09
CA VAL A 157 -0.53 -36.67 3.18
C VAL A 157 0.67 -37.51 3.64
N ASN A 158 0.93 -37.59 4.94
CA ASN A 158 2.02 -38.41 5.48
C ASN A 158 1.73 -39.91 5.33
N GLU A 159 0.47 -40.32 5.47
CA GLU A 159 0.03 -41.70 5.22
C GLU A 159 0.18 -42.06 3.73
N ILE A 160 -0.30 -41.22 2.82
CA ILE A 160 -0.11 -41.40 1.37
C ILE A 160 1.37 -41.47 1.00
N LYS A 161 2.23 -40.61 1.59
CA LYS A 161 3.69 -40.66 1.37
C LYS A 161 4.30 -41.99 1.83
N LYS A 162 3.80 -42.56 2.93
CA LYS A 162 4.24 -43.86 3.42
C LYS A 162 3.82 -44.97 2.45
N ASP A 163 2.55 -45.00 2.06
CA ASP A 163 2.02 -45.98 1.11
C ASP A 163 2.72 -45.91 -0.25
N PHE A 164 3.03 -44.70 -0.72
CA PHE A 164 3.79 -44.49 -1.95
C PHE A 164 5.20 -45.09 -1.86
N LYS A 165 5.91 -44.88 -0.74
CA LYS A 165 7.24 -45.48 -0.51
C LYS A 165 7.17 -47.01 -0.48
N GLU A 166 6.18 -47.58 0.20
CA GLU A 166 5.98 -49.03 0.27
C GLU A 166 5.63 -49.61 -1.11
N SER A 167 4.76 -48.95 -1.87
CA SER A 167 4.39 -49.33 -3.23
C SER A 167 5.61 -49.30 -4.16
N ASN A 168 6.41 -48.23 -4.11
CA ASN A 168 7.63 -48.12 -4.90
C ASN A 168 8.65 -49.22 -4.56
N ALA A 169 8.80 -49.56 -3.28
CA ALA A 169 9.65 -50.69 -2.87
C ALA A 169 9.16 -52.03 -3.44
N LYS A 170 7.84 -52.27 -3.47
CA LYS A 170 7.25 -53.47 -4.10
C LYS A 170 7.49 -53.52 -5.61
N VAL A 171 7.32 -52.39 -6.31
CA VAL A 171 7.58 -52.29 -7.76
C VAL A 171 9.05 -52.59 -8.08
N ASN A 172 9.98 -52.05 -7.31
CA ASN A 172 11.41 -52.33 -7.49
C ASN A 172 11.73 -53.81 -7.24
N ALA A 173 11.19 -54.41 -6.18
CA ALA A 173 11.36 -55.83 -5.92
C ALA A 173 10.81 -56.71 -7.06
N MET A 174 9.65 -56.35 -7.61
CA MET A 174 9.06 -57.04 -8.77
C MET A 174 9.94 -56.90 -10.02
N HIS A 175 10.49 -55.71 -10.28
CA HIS A 175 11.40 -55.46 -11.39
C HIS A 175 12.67 -56.32 -11.27
N ASP A 176 13.26 -56.43 -10.08
CA ASP A 176 14.43 -57.28 -9.82
C ASP A 176 14.14 -58.77 -10.05
N ILE A 177 12.96 -59.24 -9.62
CA ILE A 177 12.51 -60.61 -9.89
C ILE A 177 12.37 -60.84 -11.39
N MET A 178 11.70 -59.91 -12.09
CA MET A 178 11.48 -60.01 -13.54
C MET A 178 12.82 -60.03 -14.30
N LYS A 179 13.78 -59.20 -13.89
CA LYS A 179 15.14 -59.20 -14.44
C LYS A 179 15.83 -60.56 -14.25
N LYS A 180 15.77 -61.15 -13.06
CA LYS A 180 16.33 -62.50 -12.79
C LYS A 180 15.67 -63.58 -13.63
N ILE A 181 14.35 -63.52 -13.83
CA ILE A 181 13.62 -64.46 -14.70
C ILE A 181 14.13 -64.34 -16.14
N LEU A 182 14.23 -63.11 -16.68
CA LEU A 182 14.71 -62.86 -18.04
C LEU A 182 16.16 -63.32 -18.23
N GLU A 183 17.04 -63.06 -17.26
CA GLU A 183 18.43 -63.53 -17.29
C GLU A 183 18.52 -65.06 -17.27
N THR A 184 17.69 -65.72 -16.45
CA THR A 184 17.63 -67.19 -16.38
C THR A 184 17.14 -67.78 -17.70
N ASN A 185 16.06 -67.23 -18.27
CA ASN A 185 15.54 -67.64 -19.57
C ASN A 185 16.58 -67.47 -20.67
N ARG A 186 17.31 -66.34 -20.69
CA ARG A 186 18.40 -66.11 -21.65
C ARG A 186 19.51 -67.14 -21.51
N LYS A 187 19.93 -67.48 -20.28
CA LYS A 187 20.94 -68.52 -20.02
C LYS A 187 20.50 -69.91 -20.50
N ILE A 188 19.21 -70.25 -20.38
CA ILE A 188 18.67 -71.53 -20.86
C ILE A 188 18.65 -71.56 -22.39
N LEU A 189 18.18 -70.48 -23.03
CA LEU A 189 18.05 -70.40 -24.50
C LEU A 189 19.38 -70.37 -25.24
N THR A 190 20.43 -69.80 -24.64
CA THR A 190 21.76 -69.66 -25.26
C THR A 190 22.69 -70.86 -25.04
N LYS A 191 22.30 -71.84 -24.21
CA LYS A 191 23.10 -73.03 -23.90
C LYS A 191 22.85 -74.22 -24.85
N LYS A 192 22.03 -74.05 -25.88
CA LYS A 192 21.87 -75.02 -26.99
C LYS A 192 22.74 -74.62 -28.16
#